data_AF-A0A9X4GQI0-F1
#
_entry.id   AF-A0A9X4GQI0-F1
#
_cell.length_a   1.000
_cell.length_b   1.000
_cell.length_c   1.000
_cell.angle_alpha   90.00
_cell.angle_beta   90.00
_cell.angle_gamma   90.00
#
_symmetry.space_group_name_H-M   'P 1'
#
loop_
_entity.id
_entity.type
_entity.pdbx_description
1 polymer ?
#
loop_
_entity_poly.entity_id
_entity_poly.type
_entity_poly.pdbx_seq_one_letter_code
_entity_poly.pdbx_strand_id
1 'polypeptide(L)'
;MPATTSVQKAAFDAIDSLHFSQVMMSLICADPVAEEWYGRIFGRINSILQNAGITGKQAQIAKHYLLGALEIYLSIDSNYFSVTVEHNNKGVDGGTPYDRELLEQLVEHNRNCSIAMLCNIADYNGVDREFFFQATEELMNDKELSTIPGFIRFRLTECCYALEYPDAPLRFYRELVNLGIVSCGKYSPRNDQFVKGFDSGFSLSFIRAGLLFEFKILQRALSVITSLNKNGTLILPALDLRMTHTERKNIADYYKRFVDVWLLEDNSRSFAVFQCKDDVSSLNVEILLKNMNRFYFHKRMFGGTQGSWLNSCAE
;
A
#
# COMPACT_ATOMS: atom_id res chain seq x y z
N MET A 1 -5.95 30.89 -9.01
CA MET A 1 -6.55 29.60 -8.58
C MET A 1 -6.58 29.57 -7.06
N PRO A 2 -7.67 29.16 -6.40
CA PRO A 2 -7.67 28.97 -4.96
C PRO A 2 -6.58 27.95 -4.57
N ALA A 3 -6.00 28.13 -3.39
CA ALA A 3 -4.99 27.21 -2.88
C ALA A 3 -5.60 25.80 -2.70
N THR A 4 -4.91 24.77 -3.18
CA THR A 4 -5.35 23.38 -3.00
C THR A 4 -5.35 23.00 -1.52
N THR A 5 -6.45 22.41 -1.05
CA THR A 5 -6.56 21.92 0.33
C THR A 5 -5.62 20.73 0.55
N SER A 6 -5.33 20.38 1.82
CA SER A 6 -4.54 19.18 2.14
C SER A 6 -5.19 17.90 1.62
N VAL A 7 -6.53 17.81 1.70
CA VAL A 7 -7.32 16.68 1.17
C VAL A 7 -7.18 16.59 -0.35
N GLN A 8 -7.27 17.71 -1.06
CA GLN A 8 -7.06 17.76 -2.51
C GLN A 8 -5.65 17.36 -2.90
N LYS A 9 -4.64 17.79 -2.13
CA LYS A 9 -3.25 17.37 -2.36
C LYS A 9 -3.12 15.86 -2.23
N ALA A 10 -3.59 15.26 -1.14
CA ALA A 10 -3.58 13.81 -0.97
C ALA A 10 -4.35 13.06 -2.07
N ALA A 11 -5.48 13.62 -2.54
CA ALA A 11 -6.22 13.05 -3.66
C ALA A 11 -5.36 12.97 -4.93
N PHE A 12 -4.65 14.05 -5.28
CA PHE A 12 -3.73 14.02 -6.43
C PHE A 12 -2.53 13.09 -6.19
N ASP A 13 -2.01 13.01 -4.97
CA ASP A 13 -0.94 12.05 -4.63
C ASP A 13 -1.40 10.61 -4.82
N ALA A 14 -2.65 10.31 -4.45
CA ALA A 14 -3.29 9.02 -4.67
C ALA A 14 -3.39 8.71 -6.17
N ILE A 15 -3.95 9.63 -6.95
CA ILE A 15 -4.13 9.47 -8.40
C ILE A 15 -2.79 9.25 -9.10
N ASP A 16 -1.77 10.06 -8.79
CA ASP A 16 -0.41 9.90 -9.32
C ASP A 16 0.17 8.53 -8.99
N SER A 17 0.02 8.09 -7.75
CA SER A 17 0.52 6.80 -7.30
C SER A 17 -0.16 5.65 -8.03
N LEU A 18 -1.48 5.69 -8.24
CA LEU A 18 -2.18 4.64 -8.99
C LEU A 18 -1.75 4.65 -10.46
N HIS A 19 -1.66 5.83 -11.08
CA HIS A 19 -1.25 5.98 -12.47
C HIS A 19 0.19 5.47 -12.70
N PHE A 20 1.12 5.87 -11.83
CA PHE A 20 2.50 5.40 -11.89
C PHE A 20 2.57 3.88 -11.78
N SER A 21 1.80 3.28 -10.88
CA SER A 21 1.78 1.82 -10.73
C SER A 21 1.18 1.12 -11.94
N GLN A 22 0.22 1.74 -12.63
CA GLN A 22 -0.28 1.21 -13.89
C GLN A 22 0.79 1.22 -15.00
N VAL A 23 1.55 2.32 -15.11
CA VAL A 23 2.68 2.40 -16.05
C VAL A 23 3.74 1.36 -15.71
N MET A 24 4.11 1.23 -14.44
CA MET A 24 5.07 0.21 -13.98
C MET A 24 4.58 -1.21 -14.29
N MET A 25 3.29 -1.50 -14.08
CA MET A 25 2.73 -2.81 -14.39
C MET A 25 2.71 -3.11 -15.88
N SER A 26 2.46 -2.12 -16.73
CA SER A 26 2.56 -2.34 -18.18
C SER A 26 3.97 -2.78 -18.60
N LEU A 27 5.01 -2.31 -17.90
CA LEU A 27 6.39 -2.73 -18.13
C LEU A 27 6.67 -4.12 -17.56
N ILE A 28 6.20 -4.42 -16.34
CA ILE A 28 6.44 -5.71 -15.68
C ILE A 28 5.71 -6.85 -16.42
N CYS A 29 4.47 -6.63 -16.83
CA CYS A 29 3.65 -7.63 -17.53
C CYS A 29 4.01 -7.81 -19.01
N ALA A 30 4.96 -7.04 -19.54
CA ALA A 30 5.56 -7.36 -20.83
C ALA A 30 6.38 -8.66 -20.77
N ASP A 31 6.76 -9.11 -19.57
CA ASP A 31 7.41 -10.40 -19.34
C ASP A 31 6.36 -11.52 -19.12
N PRO A 32 6.31 -12.56 -19.97
CA PRO A 32 5.40 -13.70 -19.81
C PRO A 32 5.53 -14.42 -18.46
N VAL A 33 6.72 -14.39 -17.86
CA VAL A 33 6.96 -14.96 -16.51
C VAL A 33 6.12 -14.22 -15.47
N ALA A 34 5.97 -12.90 -15.62
CA ALA A 34 5.17 -12.11 -14.71
C ALA A 34 3.68 -12.46 -14.80
N GLU A 35 3.14 -12.55 -16.01
CA GLU A 35 1.75 -12.95 -16.25
C GLU A 35 1.42 -14.30 -15.60
N GLU A 36 2.29 -15.29 -15.78
CA GLU A 36 2.14 -16.62 -15.19
C GLU A 36 2.10 -16.57 -13.66
N TRP A 37 3.05 -15.87 -13.04
CA TRP A 37 3.13 -15.79 -11.58
C TRP A 37 1.95 -15.05 -10.95
N TYR A 38 1.54 -13.90 -11.52
CA TYR A 38 0.36 -13.20 -11.03
C TYR A 38 -0.91 -14.03 -11.23
N GLY A 39 -1.03 -14.75 -12.35
CA GLY A 39 -2.12 -15.70 -12.60
C GLY A 39 -2.20 -16.79 -11.52
N ARG A 40 -1.05 -17.38 -11.14
CA ARG A 40 -0.98 -18.38 -10.05
C ARG A 40 -1.41 -17.82 -8.70
N ILE A 41 -0.89 -16.64 -8.34
CA ILE A 41 -1.22 -15.97 -7.07
C ILE A 41 -2.74 -15.69 -7.01
N PHE A 42 -3.32 -15.15 -8.09
CA PHE A 42 -4.76 -14.93 -8.16
C PHE A 42 -5.55 -16.23 -8.09
N GLY A 43 -5.14 -17.25 -8.85
CA GLY A 43 -5.78 -18.57 -8.84
C GLY A 43 -5.83 -19.17 -7.43
N ARG A 44 -4.72 -19.08 -6.69
CA ARG A 44 -4.63 -19.62 -5.33
C ARG A 44 -5.53 -18.86 -4.36
N ILE A 45 -5.42 -17.53 -4.32
CA ILE A 45 -6.24 -16.71 -3.40
C ILE A 45 -7.73 -16.84 -3.73
N ASN A 46 -8.11 -16.82 -5.01
CA ASN A 46 -9.50 -16.98 -5.41
C ASN A 46 -10.04 -18.36 -5.02
N SER A 47 -9.24 -19.43 -5.12
CA SER A 47 -9.64 -20.77 -4.70
C SER A 47 -9.91 -20.83 -3.19
N ILE A 48 -9.04 -20.22 -2.37
CA ILE A 48 -9.23 -20.12 -0.91
C ILE A 48 -10.54 -19.38 -0.59
N LEU A 49 -10.79 -18.24 -1.24
CA LEU A 49 -12.01 -17.46 -1.04
C LEU A 49 -13.27 -18.21 -1.47
N GLN A 50 -13.21 -18.92 -2.60
CA GLN A 50 -14.31 -19.74 -3.10
C GLN A 50 -14.64 -20.90 -2.16
N ASN A 51 -13.63 -21.61 -1.66
CA ASN A 51 -13.81 -22.71 -0.70
C ASN A 51 -14.45 -22.23 0.61
N ALA A 52 -14.15 -21.00 1.04
CA ALA A 52 -14.76 -20.36 2.19
C ALA A 52 -16.13 -19.72 1.91
N GLY A 53 -16.63 -19.77 0.65
CA GLY A 53 -17.89 -19.15 0.26
C GLY A 53 -17.89 -17.62 0.28
N ILE A 54 -16.71 -16.99 0.31
CA ILE A 54 -16.57 -15.54 0.38
C ILE A 54 -16.67 -14.96 -1.04
N THR A 55 -17.63 -14.05 -1.26
CA THR A 55 -17.92 -13.48 -2.58
C THR A 55 -18.12 -11.95 -2.54
N GLY A 56 -18.26 -11.33 -3.73
CA GLY A 56 -18.59 -9.91 -3.86
C GLY A 56 -17.58 -8.96 -3.21
N LYS A 57 -18.10 -7.94 -2.52
CA LYS A 57 -17.29 -6.93 -1.81
C LYS A 57 -16.39 -7.56 -0.75
N GLN A 58 -16.92 -8.53 0.00
CA GLN A 58 -16.16 -9.20 1.05
C GLN A 58 -14.96 -9.97 0.50
N ALA A 59 -15.11 -10.61 -0.67
CA ALA A 59 -14.00 -11.27 -1.35
C ALA A 59 -12.90 -10.30 -1.77
N GLN A 60 -13.26 -9.09 -2.22
CA GLN A 60 -12.28 -8.06 -2.60
C GLN A 60 -11.50 -7.54 -1.40
N ILE A 61 -12.19 -7.36 -0.27
CA ILE A 61 -11.59 -6.97 1.01
C ILE A 61 -10.64 -8.08 1.50
N ALA A 62 -11.14 -9.32 1.62
CA ALA A 62 -10.33 -10.46 2.07
C ALA A 62 -9.12 -10.72 1.16
N LYS A 63 -9.31 -10.69 -0.18
CA LYS A 63 -8.21 -10.78 -1.14
C LYS A 63 -7.13 -9.73 -0.88
N HIS A 64 -7.50 -8.52 -0.44
CA HIS A 64 -6.53 -7.44 -0.22
C HIS A 64 -5.61 -7.78 0.92
N TYR A 65 -6.21 -8.15 2.05
CA TYR A 65 -5.46 -8.49 3.24
C TYR A 65 -4.61 -9.76 3.04
N LEU A 66 -5.09 -10.74 2.27
CA LEU A 66 -4.28 -11.92 1.92
C LEU A 66 -3.08 -11.56 1.03
N LEU A 67 -3.27 -10.69 0.03
CA LEU A 67 -2.15 -10.18 -0.77
C LEU A 67 -1.15 -9.40 0.09
N GLY A 68 -1.64 -8.55 1.00
CA GLY A 68 -0.79 -7.80 1.93
C GLY A 68 -0.02 -8.72 2.89
N ALA A 69 -0.65 -9.78 3.39
CA ALA A 69 -0.01 -10.78 4.23
C ALA A 69 1.09 -11.53 3.47
N LEU A 70 0.80 -11.92 2.22
CA LEU A 70 1.76 -12.57 1.33
C LEU A 70 2.94 -11.65 1.00
N GLU A 71 2.69 -10.37 0.72
CA GLU A 71 3.75 -9.38 0.50
C GLU A 71 4.64 -9.20 1.73
N ILE A 72 4.05 -9.09 2.93
CA ILE A 72 4.80 -9.02 4.19
C ILE A 72 5.66 -10.28 4.36
N TYR A 73 5.10 -11.46 4.10
CA TYR A 73 5.82 -12.72 4.24
C TYR A 73 7.01 -12.83 3.27
N LEU A 74 6.80 -12.44 2.02
CA LEU A 74 7.78 -12.53 0.94
C LEU A 74 8.82 -11.39 0.95
N SER A 75 8.65 -10.37 1.81
CA SER A 75 9.49 -9.18 1.84
C SER A 75 10.95 -9.45 2.21
N ILE A 76 11.27 -10.59 2.83
CA ILE A 76 12.63 -10.96 3.26
C ILE A 76 12.95 -12.37 2.79
N ASP A 77 14.01 -12.51 1.99
CA ASP A 77 14.52 -13.79 1.48
C ASP A 77 15.76 -14.25 2.28
N SER A 78 16.04 -15.55 2.30
CA SER A 78 17.31 -16.15 2.70
C SER A 78 18.55 -15.36 2.21
N ASN A 79 18.55 -14.90 0.96
CA ASN A 79 19.64 -14.10 0.38
C ASN A 79 19.83 -12.74 1.07
N TYR A 80 18.77 -12.15 1.64
CA TYR A 80 18.87 -10.90 2.40
C TYR A 80 19.75 -11.09 3.65
N PHE A 81 19.62 -12.22 4.35
CA PHE A 81 20.43 -12.52 5.53
C PHE A 81 21.90 -12.68 5.16
N SER A 82 22.18 -13.45 4.12
CA SER A 82 23.54 -13.66 3.60
C SER A 82 24.22 -12.33 3.26
N VAL A 83 23.56 -11.49 2.47
CA VAL A 83 24.08 -10.19 2.02
C VAL A 83 24.25 -9.21 3.19
N THR A 84 23.32 -9.20 4.14
CA THR A 84 23.36 -8.29 5.30
C THR A 84 24.49 -8.67 6.26
N VAL A 85 24.65 -9.97 6.52
CA VAL A 85 25.75 -10.49 7.37
C VAL A 85 27.10 -10.23 6.71
N GLU A 86 27.25 -10.48 5.40
CA GLU A 86 28.47 -10.16 4.67
C GLU A 86 28.79 -8.66 4.66
N HIS A 87 27.79 -7.81 4.47
CA HIS A 87 27.97 -6.36 4.47
C HIS A 87 28.38 -5.84 5.85
N ASN A 88 27.70 -6.28 6.91
CA ASN A 88 27.98 -5.83 8.28
C ASN A 88 29.29 -6.36 8.84
N ASN A 89 29.74 -7.54 8.38
CA ASN A 89 31.01 -8.12 8.79
C ASN A 89 32.21 -7.68 7.93
N LYS A 90 31.99 -6.94 6.83
CA LYS A 90 33.08 -6.36 6.03
C LYS A 90 33.79 -5.27 6.82
N GLY A 91 35.04 -5.54 7.22
CA GLY A 91 35.92 -4.57 7.90
C GLY A 91 35.84 -4.59 9.43
N VAL A 92 35.17 -5.58 10.03
CA VAL A 92 35.17 -5.78 11.48
C VAL A 92 36.37 -6.67 11.85
N ASP A 93 37.56 -6.08 11.92
CA ASP A 93 38.74 -6.76 12.49
C ASP A 93 38.65 -6.74 14.03
N GLY A 94 38.42 -7.90 14.63
CA GLY A 94 38.50 -8.11 16.09
C GLY A 94 37.23 -7.84 16.90
N GLY A 95 36.09 -7.55 16.27
CA GLY A 95 34.78 -7.46 16.93
C GLY A 95 33.99 -8.77 16.89
N THR A 96 33.01 -8.93 17.77
CA THR A 96 32.06 -10.05 17.71
C THR A 96 31.31 -10.00 16.36
N PRO A 97 31.32 -11.07 15.55
CA PRO A 97 30.61 -11.11 14.28
C PRO A 97 29.11 -10.82 14.47
N TYR A 98 28.48 -10.20 13.47
CA TYR A 98 27.04 -9.98 13.47
C TYR A 98 26.31 -11.33 13.47
N ASP A 99 25.49 -11.57 14.49
CA ASP A 99 24.81 -12.85 14.73
C ASP A 99 23.62 -13.04 13.77
N ARG A 100 23.71 -14.07 12.93
CA ARG A 100 22.68 -14.43 11.97
C ARG A 100 21.40 -14.92 12.66
N GLU A 101 21.51 -15.70 13.73
CA GLU A 101 20.35 -16.26 14.43
C GLU A 101 19.53 -15.14 15.08
N LEU A 102 20.22 -14.16 15.70
CA LEU A 102 19.57 -12.97 16.25
C LEU A 102 18.87 -12.14 15.16
N LEU A 103 19.48 -12.01 13.98
CA LEU A 103 18.87 -11.30 12.85
C LEU A 103 17.64 -12.03 12.31
N GLU A 104 17.68 -13.36 12.20
CA GLU A 104 16.56 -14.20 11.78
C GLU A 104 15.40 -14.10 12.76
N GLN A 105 15.64 -14.23 14.07
CA GLN A 105 14.63 -14.05 15.12
C GLN A 105 14.01 -12.65 15.07
N LEU A 106 14.82 -11.62 14.83
CA LEU A 106 14.37 -10.25 14.75
C LEU A 106 13.48 -9.99 13.53
N VAL A 107 13.83 -10.56 12.39
CA VAL A 107 13.04 -10.51 11.16
C VAL A 107 11.72 -11.25 11.35
N GLU A 108 11.77 -12.46 11.90
CA GLU A 108 10.59 -13.26 12.15
C GLU A 108 9.62 -12.55 13.12
N HIS A 109 10.14 -11.97 14.20
CA HIS A 109 9.34 -11.16 15.12
C HIS A 109 8.66 -9.98 14.41
N ASN A 110 9.41 -9.20 13.62
CA ASN A 110 8.86 -8.07 12.87
C ASN A 110 7.77 -8.51 11.88
N ARG A 111 7.98 -9.63 11.19
CA ARG A 111 7.01 -10.22 10.26
C ARG A 111 5.73 -10.62 10.98
N ASN A 112 5.85 -11.35 12.09
CA ASN A 112 4.71 -11.82 12.88
C ASN A 112 3.92 -10.65 13.47
N CYS A 113 4.60 -9.61 13.98
CA CYS A 113 3.95 -8.37 14.42
C CYS A 113 3.19 -7.69 13.28
N SER A 114 3.78 -7.61 12.09
CA SER A 114 3.16 -6.98 10.92
C SER A 114 1.90 -7.73 10.47
N ILE A 115 1.94 -9.06 10.43
CA ILE A 115 0.79 -9.91 10.09
C ILE A 115 -0.30 -9.79 11.15
N ALA A 116 0.06 -9.77 12.45
CA ALA A 116 -0.90 -9.60 13.53
C ALA A 116 -1.61 -8.22 13.46
N MET A 117 -0.89 -7.16 13.14
CA MET A 117 -1.49 -5.84 12.92
C MET A 117 -2.43 -5.84 11.70
N LEU A 118 -2.00 -6.44 10.59
CA LEU A 118 -2.84 -6.58 9.40
C LEU A 118 -4.12 -7.37 9.69
N CYS A 119 -4.03 -8.44 10.47
CA CYS A 119 -5.18 -9.24 10.91
C CYS A 119 -6.19 -8.40 11.71
N ASN A 120 -5.72 -7.59 12.66
CA ASN A 120 -6.62 -6.71 13.43
C ASN A 120 -7.35 -5.69 12.53
N ILE A 121 -6.70 -5.19 11.49
CA ILE A 121 -7.31 -4.26 10.52
C ILE A 121 -8.29 -5.00 9.61
N ALA A 122 -7.92 -6.20 9.16
CA ALA A 122 -8.77 -7.05 8.34
C ALA A 122 -10.07 -7.41 9.08
N ASP A 123 -9.98 -7.76 10.35
CA ASP A 123 -11.10 -8.04 11.26
C ASP A 123 -12.03 -6.83 11.43
N TYR A 124 -11.46 -5.64 11.61
CA TYR A 124 -12.24 -4.39 11.62
C TYR A 124 -13.05 -4.20 10.33
N ASN A 125 -12.50 -4.63 9.19
CA ASN A 125 -13.17 -4.62 7.89
C ASN A 125 -13.95 -5.91 7.58
N GLY A 126 -14.21 -6.75 8.58
CA GLY A 126 -15.10 -7.90 8.53
C GLY A 126 -14.47 -9.21 8.07
N VAL A 127 -13.16 -9.27 7.89
CA VAL A 127 -12.45 -10.52 7.56
C VAL A 127 -12.19 -11.28 8.85
N ASP A 128 -12.84 -12.44 9.00
CA ASP A 128 -12.68 -13.27 10.20
C ASP A 128 -11.21 -13.62 10.47
N ARG A 129 -10.80 -13.54 11.74
CA ARG A 129 -9.40 -13.72 12.16
C ARG A 129 -8.93 -15.15 11.94
N GLU A 130 -9.77 -16.14 12.25
CA GLU A 130 -9.44 -17.55 12.10
C GLU A 130 -9.24 -17.88 10.63
N PHE A 131 -10.18 -17.46 9.79
CA PHE A 131 -10.04 -17.54 8.34
C PHE A 131 -8.76 -16.85 7.84
N PHE A 132 -8.49 -15.62 8.30
CA PHE A 132 -7.30 -14.88 7.86
C PHE A 132 -6.00 -15.63 8.15
N PHE A 133 -5.83 -16.17 9.36
CA PHE A 133 -4.64 -16.92 9.72
C PHE A 133 -4.54 -18.24 8.96
N GLN A 134 -5.63 -19.01 8.84
CA GLN A 134 -5.66 -20.27 8.09
C GLN A 134 -5.32 -20.06 6.61
N ALA A 135 -5.95 -19.08 5.96
CA ALA A 135 -5.70 -18.75 4.57
C ALA A 135 -4.27 -18.24 4.34
N THR A 136 -3.75 -17.47 5.29
CA THR A 136 -2.37 -16.97 5.24
C THR A 136 -1.37 -18.12 5.38
N GLU A 137 -1.59 -19.02 6.32
CA GLU A 137 -0.76 -20.22 6.51
C GLU A 137 -0.80 -21.14 5.27
N GLU A 138 -1.99 -21.31 4.67
CA GLU A 138 -2.15 -22.08 3.43
C GLU A 138 -1.35 -21.47 2.26
N LEU A 139 -1.33 -20.14 2.13
CA LEU A 139 -0.53 -19.44 1.12
C LEU A 139 0.98 -19.56 1.39
N MET A 140 1.40 -19.48 2.65
CA MET A 140 2.81 -19.56 3.04
C MET A 140 3.40 -20.97 2.85
N ASN A 141 2.58 -22.00 3.07
CA ASN A 141 2.97 -23.40 2.92
C ASN A 141 2.88 -23.89 1.47
N ASP A 142 2.45 -23.03 0.54
CA ASP A 142 2.42 -23.34 -0.88
C ASP A 142 3.84 -23.37 -1.46
N LYS A 143 4.28 -24.58 -1.81
CA LYS A 143 5.63 -24.82 -2.34
C LYS A 143 5.88 -24.08 -3.65
N GLU A 144 4.85 -23.86 -4.48
CA GLU A 144 5.04 -23.10 -5.72
C GLU A 144 5.31 -21.63 -5.39
N LEU A 145 4.56 -21.05 -4.45
CA LEU A 145 4.74 -19.65 -4.04
C LEU A 145 6.09 -19.40 -3.32
N SER A 146 6.70 -20.43 -2.73
CA SER A 146 8.05 -20.32 -2.13
C SER A 146 9.14 -19.97 -3.16
N THR A 147 8.90 -20.24 -4.44
CA THR A 147 9.85 -20.01 -5.54
C THR A 147 9.59 -18.74 -6.35
N ILE A 148 8.68 -17.87 -5.87
CA ILE A 148 8.33 -16.61 -6.56
C ILE A 148 9.59 -15.78 -6.84
N PRO A 149 9.82 -15.28 -8.07
CA PRO A 149 10.92 -14.37 -8.39
C PRO A 149 10.86 -13.06 -7.60
N GLY A 150 12.01 -12.52 -7.19
CA GLY A 150 12.07 -11.31 -6.36
C GLY A 150 11.34 -10.08 -6.95
N PHE A 151 11.34 -9.92 -8.27
CA PHE A 151 10.64 -8.82 -8.93
C PHE A 151 9.11 -8.92 -8.88
N ILE A 152 8.56 -10.13 -8.68
CA ILE A 152 7.13 -10.37 -8.46
C ILE A 152 6.74 -10.06 -7.01
N ARG A 153 7.66 -10.32 -6.06
CA ARG A 153 7.46 -10.00 -4.63
C ARG A 153 7.40 -8.49 -4.39
N PHE A 154 8.14 -7.72 -5.18
CA PHE A 154 8.23 -6.28 -5.03
C PHE A 154 6.89 -5.60 -5.28
N ARG A 155 6.34 -4.95 -4.23
CA ARG A 155 5.03 -4.26 -4.25
C ARG A 155 3.89 -5.15 -4.75
N LEU A 156 3.94 -6.45 -4.42
CA LEU A 156 3.00 -7.46 -4.89
C LEU A 156 1.52 -7.03 -4.85
N THR A 157 1.06 -6.49 -3.72
CA THR A 157 -0.33 -6.08 -3.51
C THR A 157 -0.75 -4.99 -4.50
N GLU A 158 0.15 -4.06 -4.79
CA GLU A 158 -0.06 -2.98 -5.72
C GLU A 158 -0.01 -3.43 -7.17
N CYS A 159 0.94 -4.32 -7.48
CA CYS A 159 1.06 -4.94 -8.79
C CYS A 159 -0.20 -5.73 -9.14
N CYS A 160 -0.70 -6.54 -8.20
CA CYS A 160 -1.95 -7.26 -8.34
C CYS A 160 -3.15 -6.32 -8.50
N TYR A 161 -3.20 -5.21 -7.75
CA TYR A 161 -4.27 -4.21 -7.90
C TYR A 161 -4.32 -3.60 -9.31
N ALA A 162 -3.17 -3.17 -9.83
CA ALA A 162 -3.06 -2.57 -11.16
C ALA A 162 -3.41 -3.57 -12.28
N LEU A 163 -3.08 -4.85 -12.10
CA LEU A 163 -3.50 -5.92 -13.01
C LEU A 163 -5.01 -6.17 -13.02
N GLU A 164 -5.64 -6.27 -11.84
CA GLU A 164 -7.08 -6.51 -11.74
C GLU A 164 -7.90 -5.32 -12.25
N TYR A 165 -7.37 -4.10 -12.15
CA TYR A 165 -8.08 -2.86 -12.44
C TYR A 165 -7.26 -1.91 -13.31
N PRO A 166 -7.09 -2.17 -14.62
CA PRO A 166 -6.26 -1.33 -15.49
C PRO A 166 -6.76 0.13 -15.60
N ASP A 167 -8.08 0.34 -15.50
CA ASP A 167 -8.69 1.69 -15.52
C ASP A 167 -8.75 2.37 -14.14
N ALA A 168 -8.17 1.76 -13.10
CA ALA A 168 -8.27 2.21 -11.72
C ALA A 168 -7.96 3.71 -11.52
N PRO A 169 -6.87 4.27 -12.07
CA PRO A 169 -6.53 5.68 -11.84
C PRO A 169 -7.64 6.63 -12.31
N LEU A 170 -8.20 6.36 -13.50
CA LEU A 170 -9.27 7.16 -14.09
C LEU A 170 -10.59 7.00 -13.32
N ARG A 171 -10.95 5.77 -12.93
CA ARG A 171 -12.16 5.50 -12.14
C ARG A 171 -12.08 6.15 -10.76
N PHE A 172 -10.92 6.05 -10.11
CA PHE A 172 -10.66 6.70 -8.83
C PHE A 172 -10.79 8.23 -8.93
N TYR A 173 -10.21 8.84 -9.98
CA TYR A 173 -10.38 10.27 -10.25
C TYR A 173 -11.85 10.66 -10.41
N ARG A 174 -12.63 9.92 -11.22
CA ARG A 174 -14.05 10.21 -11.45
C ARG A 174 -14.87 10.14 -10.16
N GLU A 175 -14.63 9.15 -9.32
CA GLU A 175 -15.34 9.02 -8.04
C GLU A 175 -15.00 10.18 -7.09
N LEU A 176 -13.75 10.66 -7.07
CA LEU A 176 -13.37 11.86 -6.31
C LEU A 176 -14.00 13.16 -6.86
N VAL A 177 -14.20 13.26 -8.18
CA VAL A 177 -14.94 14.37 -8.80
C VAL A 177 -16.42 14.32 -8.41
N ASN A 178 -17.03 13.14 -8.42
CA ASN A 178 -18.43 12.95 -8.03
C ASN A 178 -18.67 13.30 -6.56
N LEU A 179 -17.67 13.07 -5.69
CA LEU A 179 -17.71 13.51 -4.29
C LEU A 179 -17.45 15.01 -4.09
N GLY A 180 -17.11 15.76 -5.14
CA GLY A 180 -16.76 17.18 -5.05
C GLY A 180 -15.41 17.44 -4.37
N ILE A 181 -14.59 16.41 -4.14
CA ILE A 181 -13.25 16.55 -3.56
C ILE A 181 -12.33 17.22 -4.59
N VAL A 182 -12.41 16.77 -5.84
CA VAL A 182 -11.63 17.29 -6.97
C VAL A 182 -12.58 18.01 -7.93
N SER A 183 -12.34 19.29 -8.18
CA SER A 183 -13.06 20.06 -9.21
C SER A 183 -12.59 19.70 -10.63
N CYS A 184 -13.51 19.54 -11.58
CA CYS A 184 -13.16 19.39 -12.99
C CYS A 184 -14.05 20.27 -13.86
N GLY A 185 -13.45 21.12 -14.70
CA GLY A 185 -14.20 21.94 -15.67
C GLY A 185 -14.63 21.17 -16.91
N LYS A 186 -13.93 20.08 -17.27
CA LYS A 186 -14.21 19.24 -18.45
C LYS A 186 -15.12 18.04 -18.12
N TYR A 187 -15.03 17.52 -16.90
CA TYR A 187 -15.89 16.44 -16.40
C TYR A 187 -16.93 17.04 -15.45
N SER A 188 -18.19 16.96 -15.85
CA SER A 188 -19.33 17.28 -14.99
C SER A 188 -20.08 15.98 -14.72
N PRO A 189 -20.47 15.69 -13.46
CA PRO A 189 -21.34 14.54 -13.16
C PRO A 189 -22.66 14.57 -13.95
N ARG A 190 -23.07 15.75 -14.45
CA ARG A 190 -24.28 15.92 -15.29
C ARG A 190 -24.07 15.59 -16.77
N ASN A 191 -22.82 15.55 -17.25
CA ASN A 191 -22.48 15.33 -18.65
C ASN A 191 -21.76 14.00 -18.90
N ASP A 192 -21.38 13.28 -17.85
CA ASP A 192 -20.68 12.01 -17.94
C ASP A 192 -21.71 10.86 -18.00
N GLN A 193 -21.82 10.24 -19.17
CA GLN A 193 -22.73 9.11 -19.44
C GLN A 193 -22.40 7.86 -18.63
N PHE A 194 -21.22 7.80 -17.99
CA PHE A 194 -20.77 6.68 -17.17
C PHE A 194 -21.03 6.90 -15.68
N VAL A 195 -21.66 8.01 -15.28
CA VAL A 195 -22.14 8.20 -13.92
C VAL A 195 -23.29 7.23 -13.69
N LYS A 196 -22.99 6.08 -13.09
CA LYS A 196 -24.01 5.30 -12.42
C LYS A 196 -24.68 6.24 -11.41
N GLY A 197 -26.00 6.26 -11.37
CA GLY A 197 -26.76 7.09 -10.44
C GLY A 197 -26.19 6.96 -9.03
N PHE A 198 -26.25 8.04 -8.25
CA PHE A 198 -25.78 8.12 -6.86
C PHE A 198 -26.28 6.98 -5.95
N ASP A 199 -27.24 6.20 -6.40
CA ASP A 199 -27.80 5.01 -5.74
C ASP A 199 -26.91 3.76 -5.80
N SER A 200 -25.84 3.73 -6.62
CA SER A 200 -24.84 2.65 -6.57
C SER A 200 -23.62 3.09 -5.76
N GLY A 201 -23.33 2.42 -4.65
CA GLY A 201 -22.15 2.67 -3.83
C GLY A 201 -20.83 2.61 -4.61
N PHE A 202 -19.73 2.99 -3.95
CA PHE A 202 -18.38 3.03 -4.52
C PHE A 202 -18.00 1.73 -5.24
N SER A 203 -17.23 1.86 -6.32
CA SER A 203 -16.80 0.69 -7.08
C SER A 203 -15.86 -0.19 -6.26
N LEU A 204 -15.83 -1.50 -6.58
CA LEU A 204 -14.87 -2.42 -5.98
C LEU A 204 -13.41 -1.98 -6.23
N SER A 205 -13.13 -1.39 -7.40
CA SER A 205 -11.82 -0.79 -7.72
C SER A 205 -11.46 0.36 -6.79
N PHE A 206 -12.43 1.18 -6.38
CA PHE A 206 -12.21 2.28 -5.44
C PHE A 206 -11.98 1.77 -4.03
N ILE A 207 -12.80 0.81 -3.57
CA ILE A 207 -12.62 0.17 -2.26
C ILE A 207 -11.22 -0.44 -2.16
N ARG A 208 -10.81 -1.18 -3.20
CA ARG A 208 -9.47 -1.77 -3.31
C ARG A 208 -8.35 -0.73 -3.35
N ALA A 209 -8.56 0.43 -3.97
CA ALA A 209 -7.61 1.54 -3.91
C ALA A 209 -7.46 2.09 -2.48
N GLY A 210 -8.59 2.26 -1.77
CA GLY A 210 -8.59 2.74 -0.39
C GLY A 210 -7.82 1.80 0.54
N LEU A 211 -8.07 0.50 0.41
CA LEU A 211 -7.32 -0.54 1.12
C LEU A 211 -5.83 -0.54 0.75
N LEU A 212 -5.48 -0.34 -0.53
CA LEU A 212 -4.09 -0.23 -0.95
C LEU A 212 -3.36 0.94 -0.27
N PHE A 213 -4.01 2.10 -0.13
CA PHE A 213 -3.41 3.23 0.57
C PHE A 213 -3.34 3.01 2.09
N GLU A 214 -4.34 2.34 2.68
CA GLU A 214 -4.30 1.88 4.07
C GLU A 214 -3.08 0.97 4.31
N PHE A 215 -2.89 -0.04 3.46
CA PHE A 215 -1.76 -0.96 3.55
C PHE A 215 -0.40 -0.26 3.40
N LYS A 216 -0.28 0.69 2.46
CA LYS A 216 0.94 1.50 2.32
C LYS A 216 1.24 2.35 3.55
N ILE A 217 0.20 2.93 4.17
CA ILE A 217 0.33 3.67 5.43
C ILE A 217 0.80 2.71 6.53
N LEU A 218 0.22 1.51 6.62
CA LEU A 218 0.61 0.49 7.59
C LEU A 218 2.08 0.07 7.42
N GLN A 219 2.52 -0.28 6.20
CA GLN A 219 3.92 -0.67 5.92
C GLN A 219 4.92 0.40 6.40
N ARG A 220 4.60 1.67 6.16
CA ARG A 220 5.43 2.81 6.60
C ARG A 220 5.39 3.01 8.11
N ALA A 221 4.22 2.95 8.73
CA ALA A 221 4.07 3.07 10.17
C ALA A 221 4.82 1.95 10.90
N LEU A 222 4.68 0.70 10.47
CA LEU A 222 5.38 -0.46 11.03
C LEU A 222 6.90 -0.29 11.03
N SER A 223 7.48 0.24 9.96
CA SER A 223 8.93 0.51 9.89
C SER A 223 9.40 1.48 10.98
N VAL A 224 8.58 2.48 11.30
CA VAL A 224 8.85 3.48 12.34
C VAL A 224 8.66 2.89 13.73
N ILE A 225 7.55 2.19 13.95
CA ILE A 225 7.18 1.61 15.25
C ILE A 225 8.19 0.55 15.70
N THR A 226 8.55 -0.36 14.80
CA THR A 226 9.54 -1.41 15.09
C THR A 226 10.92 -0.82 15.36
N SER A 227 11.29 0.29 14.71
CA SER A 227 12.55 1.00 14.95
C SER A 227 12.57 1.71 16.31
N LEU A 228 11.49 2.43 16.65
CA LEU A 228 11.37 3.17 17.91
C LEU A 228 11.28 2.24 19.13
N ASN A 229 10.56 1.12 19.04
CA ASN A 229 10.41 0.18 20.15
C ASN A 229 11.72 -0.55 20.52
N LYS A 230 12.70 -0.65 19.62
CA LYS A 230 13.95 -1.38 19.88
C LYS A 230 15.01 -0.50 20.52
N ASN A 231 15.38 0.60 19.86
CA ASN A 231 16.53 1.42 20.27
C ASN A 231 16.17 2.91 20.44
N GLY A 232 14.90 3.29 20.24
CA GLY A 232 14.50 4.70 20.21
C GLY A 232 15.07 5.49 19.02
N THR A 233 15.74 4.83 18.07
CA THR A 233 16.39 5.46 16.92
C THR A 233 15.57 5.25 15.65
N LEU A 234 15.33 6.33 14.91
CA LEU A 234 14.70 6.29 13.60
C LEU A 234 15.76 6.37 12.51
N ILE A 235 15.88 5.32 11.69
CA ILE A 235 16.82 5.29 10.57
C ILE A 235 16.15 6.01 9.39
N LEU A 236 16.69 7.18 9.03
CA LEU A 236 16.27 7.89 7.83
C LEU A 236 16.89 7.24 6.58
N PRO A 237 16.18 7.24 5.44
CA PRO A 237 16.75 6.75 4.19
C PRO A 237 18.02 7.54 3.84
N ALA A 238 19.03 6.84 3.33
CA ALA A 238 20.25 7.47 2.87
C ALA A 238 19.92 8.55 1.83
N LEU A 239 20.33 9.79 2.12
CA LEU A 239 20.09 10.91 1.22
C LEU A 239 20.99 10.76 0.00
N ASP A 240 20.39 10.66 -1.19
CA ASP A 240 21.15 10.77 -2.43
C ASP A 240 21.71 12.20 -2.54
N LEU A 241 23.02 12.33 -2.77
CA LEU A 241 23.71 13.61 -2.95
C LEU A 241 23.14 14.42 -4.13
N ARG A 242 22.45 13.77 -5.07
CA ARG A 242 21.75 14.39 -6.19
C ARG A 242 20.41 15.01 -5.81
N MET A 243 19.90 14.78 -4.60
CA MET A 243 18.64 15.36 -4.14
C MET A 243 18.76 16.87 -3.93
N THR A 244 17.80 17.60 -4.49
CA THR A 244 17.64 19.03 -4.25
C THR A 244 17.36 19.29 -2.77
N HIS A 245 17.67 20.51 -2.30
CA HIS A 245 17.36 20.92 -0.93
C HIS A 245 15.86 20.76 -0.61
N THR A 246 14.98 21.06 -1.56
CA THR A 246 13.53 20.92 -1.41
C THR A 246 13.10 19.48 -1.20
N GLU A 247 13.66 18.53 -1.95
CA GLU A 247 13.36 17.10 -1.78
C GLU A 247 13.81 16.60 -0.41
N ARG A 248 15.03 16.98 0.01
CA ARG A 248 15.54 16.64 1.34
C ARG A 248 14.67 17.19 2.46
N LYS A 249 14.23 18.46 2.34
CA LYS A 249 13.30 19.07 3.28
C LYS A 249 11.97 18.32 3.34
N ASN A 250 11.39 17.98 2.20
CA ASN A 250 10.12 17.25 2.15
C ASN A 250 10.20 15.87 2.81
N ILE A 251 11.32 15.16 2.62
CA ILE A 251 11.58 13.87 3.29
C ILE A 251 11.70 14.08 4.80
N ALA A 252 12.47 15.06 5.25
CA ALA A 252 12.64 15.37 6.67
C ALA A 252 11.31 15.76 7.33
N ASP A 253 10.54 16.66 6.71
CA ASP A 253 9.21 17.09 7.18
C ASP A 253 8.23 15.91 7.25
N TYR A 254 8.34 14.94 6.34
CA TYR A 254 7.54 13.72 6.38
C TYR A 254 7.86 12.84 7.58
N TYR A 255 9.13 12.49 7.82
CA TYR A 255 9.50 11.68 8.98
C TYR A 255 9.23 12.39 10.30
N LYS A 256 9.41 13.72 10.33
CA LYS A 256 9.04 14.54 11.48
C LYS A 256 7.55 14.38 11.82
N ARG A 257 6.65 14.48 10.84
CA ARG A 257 5.22 14.28 11.07
C ARG A 257 4.89 12.92 11.67
N PHE A 258 5.58 11.86 11.22
CA PHE A 258 5.41 10.52 11.81
C PHE A 258 5.85 10.45 13.27
N VAL A 259 7.00 11.05 13.59
CA VAL A 259 7.52 11.11 14.97
C VAL A 259 6.59 11.92 15.86
N ASP A 260 6.14 13.09 15.39
CA ASP A 260 5.23 13.97 16.12
C ASP A 260 3.92 13.22 16.45
N VAL A 261 3.33 12.51 15.48
CA VAL A 261 2.12 11.72 15.72
C VAL A 261 2.37 10.60 16.74
N TRP A 262 3.47 9.87 16.61
CA TRP A 262 3.77 8.75 17.49
C TRP A 262 4.08 9.16 18.93
N LEU A 263 4.74 10.30 19.14
CA LEU A 263 5.19 10.76 20.46
C LEU A 263 4.21 11.70 21.15
N LEU A 264 3.44 12.50 20.41
CA LEU A 264 2.69 13.64 20.95
C LEU A 264 1.17 13.46 20.92
N GLU A 265 0.63 12.50 20.18
CA GLU A 265 -0.82 12.26 20.14
C GLU A 265 -1.26 11.18 21.14
N ASP A 266 -2.34 11.46 21.88
CA ASP A 266 -2.90 10.57 22.91
C ASP A 266 -3.30 9.18 22.36
N ASN A 267 -3.53 9.08 21.04
CA ASN A 267 -3.86 7.84 20.33
C ASN A 267 -2.73 7.39 19.38
N SER A 268 -1.48 7.44 19.83
CA SER A 268 -0.30 6.98 19.07
C SER A 268 -0.42 5.56 18.50
N ARG A 269 -1.31 4.72 19.05
CA ARG A 269 -1.56 3.34 18.61
C ARG A 269 -2.75 3.18 17.64
N SER A 270 -3.51 4.23 17.32
CA SER A 270 -4.61 4.13 16.36
C SER A 270 -4.04 4.19 14.95
N PHE A 271 -4.01 3.04 14.27
CA PHE A 271 -3.66 3.00 12.85
C PHE A 271 -4.79 3.58 12.02
N ALA A 272 -4.43 4.25 10.93
CA ALA A 272 -5.40 4.69 9.94
C ALA A 272 -6.06 3.46 9.31
N VAL A 273 -7.34 3.27 9.58
CA VAL A 273 -8.16 2.21 8.96
C VAL A 273 -9.14 2.87 8.00
N PHE A 274 -9.18 2.37 6.77
CA PHE A 274 -10.20 2.69 5.79
C PHE A 274 -11.40 1.77 6.03
N GLN A 275 -12.42 2.31 6.70
CA GLN A 275 -13.64 1.58 6.99
C GLN A 275 -14.43 1.31 5.70
N CYS A 276 -14.46 0.06 5.28
CA CYS A 276 -15.13 -0.37 4.07
C CYS A 276 -15.94 -1.66 4.22
N LYS A 277 -16.13 -2.21 5.43
CA LYS A 277 -17.06 -3.33 5.68
C LYS A 277 -18.47 -2.97 5.20
N ASP A 278 -19.01 -1.89 5.76
CA ASP A 278 -20.30 -1.31 5.38
C ASP A 278 -20.14 -0.35 4.20
N ASP A 279 -21.24 0.24 3.73
CA ASP A 279 -21.22 1.19 2.63
C ASP A 279 -20.23 2.33 2.90
N VAL A 280 -19.33 2.55 1.94
CA VAL A 280 -18.33 3.60 2.03
C VAL A 280 -19.05 4.95 1.90
N SER A 281 -18.86 5.83 2.88
CA SER A 281 -19.41 7.18 2.86
C SER A 281 -18.39 8.20 2.35
N SER A 282 -18.84 9.40 1.97
CA SER A 282 -17.94 10.52 1.66
C SER A 282 -16.99 10.84 2.82
N LEU A 283 -17.48 10.71 4.07
CA LEU A 283 -16.68 10.89 5.27
C LEU A 283 -15.53 9.87 5.36
N ASN A 284 -15.78 8.60 5.01
CA ASN A 284 -14.73 7.57 5.02
C ASN A 284 -13.61 7.92 4.03
N VAL A 285 -13.96 8.45 2.86
CA VAL A 285 -13.01 8.90 1.84
C VAL A 285 -12.22 10.13 2.31
N GLU A 286 -12.88 11.10 2.94
CA GLU A 286 -12.18 12.25 3.52
C GLU A 286 -11.20 11.84 4.62
N ILE A 287 -11.59 10.91 5.49
CA ILE A 287 -10.73 10.37 6.56
C ILE A 287 -9.52 9.68 5.93
N LEU A 288 -9.71 8.84 4.91
CA LEU A 288 -8.61 8.21 4.18
C LEU A 288 -7.64 9.26 3.63
N LEU A 289 -8.15 10.28 2.92
CA LEU A 289 -7.29 11.32 2.32
C LEU A 289 -6.58 12.18 3.37
N LYS A 290 -7.23 12.46 4.51
CA LYS A 290 -6.59 13.13 5.66
C LYS A 290 -5.46 12.25 6.20
N ASN A 291 -5.68 10.95 6.35
CA ASN A 291 -4.67 10.01 6.79
C ASN A 291 -3.53 9.86 5.77
N MET A 292 -3.82 9.85 4.46
CA MET A 292 -2.80 9.89 3.43
C MET A 292 -1.95 11.16 3.52
N ASN A 293 -2.56 12.34 3.67
CA ASN A 293 -1.80 13.59 3.85
C ASN A 293 -0.90 13.55 5.11
N ARG A 294 -1.30 12.81 6.15
CA ARG A 294 -0.54 12.67 7.40
C ARG A 294 0.59 11.65 7.30
N PHE A 295 0.29 10.47 6.76
CA PHE A 295 1.12 9.27 6.86
C PHE A 295 1.66 8.76 5.52
N TYR A 296 1.26 9.36 4.41
CA TYR A 296 1.70 8.94 3.08
C TYR A 296 2.45 10.08 2.40
N PHE A 297 3.68 9.78 1.99
CA PHE A 297 4.49 10.65 1.16
C PHE A 297 4.67 10.02 -0.21
N HIS A 298 4.17 10.72 -1.21
CA HIS A 298 4.35 10.37 -2.61
C HIS A 298 5.05 11.52 -3.30
N LYS A 299 6.19 11.24 -3.92
CA LYS A 299 6.83 12.20 -4.82
C LYS A 299 6.09 12.11 -6.14
N ARG A 300 5.28 13.13 -6.44
CA ARG A 300 4.53 13.15 -7.70
C ARG A 300 5.48 13.10 -8.88
N MET A 301 5.18 12.18 -9.79
CA MET A 301 5.82 12.11 -11.10
C MET A 301 5.20 13.15 -12.03
N PHE A 302 3.90 13.42 -11.88
CA PHE A 302 3.18 14.41 -12.66
C PHE A 302 2.98 15.70 -11.84
N GLY A 303 3.50 16.81 -12.37
CA GLY A 303 3.37 18.14 -11.78
C GLY A 303 2.33 19.00 -12.48
N GLY A 304 1.95 20.13 -11.87
CA GLY A 304 1.17 21.19 -12.52
C GLY A 304 -0.19 21.47 -11.87
N THR A 305 -1.03 22.20 -12.60
CA THR A 305 -2.36 22.61 -12.13
C THR A 305 -3.37 21.50 -12.37
N GLN A 306 -4.52 21.51 -11.70
CA GLN A 306 -5.58 20.52 -11.90
C GLN A 306 -5.97 20.29 -13.37
N GLY A 307 -5.80 21.30 -14.23
CA GLY A 307 -6.04 21.19 -15.68
C GLY A 307 -4.94 20.45 -16.47
N SER A 308 -3.70 20.38 -15.98
CA SER A 308 -2.59 19.71 -16.68
C SER A 308 -2.65 18.18 -16.55
N TRP A 309 -3.22 17.65 -15.47
CA TRP A 309 -3.35 16.21 -15.22
C TRP A 309 -4.23 15.50 -16.26
N LEU A 310 -5.27 16.18 -16.75
CA LEU A 310 -6.19 15.63 -17.73
C LEU A 310 -5.56 15.42 -19.10
N ASN A 311 -4.56 16.23 -19.46
CA ASN A 311 -3.87 16.05 -20.74
C ASN A 311 -2.92 14.83 -20.69
N SER A 312 -2.47 14.44 -19.50
CA SER A 312 -1.57 13.29 -19.30
C SER A 312 -2.29 11.94 -19.22
N CYS A 313 -3.59 11.94 -18.91
CA CYS A 313 -4.41 10.73 -18.79
C CYS A 313 -5.35 10.48 -19.99
N ALA A 314 -5.30 11.33 -21.02
CA ALA A 314 -6.19 11.30 -22.18
C ALA A 314 -5.48 11.07 -23.52
N GLU A 315 -4.19 10.74 -23.49
CA GLU A 315 -3.43 10.15 -24.60
C GLU A 315 -3.24 8.65 -24.35
#